data_AF-A0A6N4UWN9-F1
#
_entry.id   AF-A0A6N4UWN9-F1
#
_cell.length_a   1.000
_cell.length_b   1.000
_cell.length_c   1.000
_cell.angle_alpha   90.00
_cell.angle_beta   90.00
_cell.angle_gamma   90.00
#
_symmetry.space_group_name_H-M   'P 1'
#
loop_
_entity.id
_entity.type
_entity.pdbx_description
1 polymer ?
#
loop_
_entity_poly.entity_id
_entity_poly.type
_entity_poly.pdbx_seq_one_letter_code
_entity_poly.pdbx_strand_id
1 'polypeptide(L)'
;MGGTAFVSPERISCLLDYGPHRSVVCGRNIDGIADSVTGTGCPEVRKPEDGPSDAPYVISRPDGDCASARFKPITVGKKLKGHNNTCVVGGNNLVACIDADHKHGFVLSPSGSWAF
;
A
#
# COMPACT_ATOMS: atom_id res chain seq x y z
N MET A 1 -6.64 14.35 -12.35
CA MET A 1 -7.51 13.44 -11.57
C MET A 1 -7.56 12.11 -12.29
N GLY A 2 -6.78 11.12 -11.88
CA GLY A 2 -6.64 9.85 -12.61
C GLY A 2 -5.69 8.91 -11.88
N GLY A 3 -5.95 8.65 -10.60
CA GLY A 3 -5.22 7.66 -9.83
C GLY A 3 -5.97 6.34 -9.88
N THR A 4 -5.27 5.28 -10.27
CA THR A 4 -5.80 3.92 -10.22
C THR A 4 -5.89 3.52 -8.75
N ALA A 5 -7.09 3.39 -8.18
CA ALA A 5 -7.28 3.19 -6.75
C ALA A 5 -8.26 2.05 -6.46
N PHE A 6 -8.10 1.40 -5.31
CA PHE A 6 -9.01 0.37 -4.84
C PHE A 6 -9.10 0.33 -3.31
N VAL A 7 -10.15 -0.32 -2.83
CA VAL A 7 -10.31 -0.69 -1.42
C VAL A 7 -10.46 -2.20 -1.34
N SER A 8 -9.71 -2.86 -0.45
CA SER A 8 -9.93 -4.28 -0.15
C SER A 8 -11.24 -4.46 0.64
N PRO A 9 -11.85 -5.65 0.67
CA PRO A 9 -13.07 -5.89 1.44
C PRO A 9 -12.95 -5.49 2.93
N GLU A 10 -11.74 -5.62 3.49
CA GLU A 10 -11.40 -5.32 4.88
C GLU A 10 -10.81 -3.93 5.06
N ARG A 11 -11.10 -3.05 4.10
CA ARG A 11 -10.93 -1.59 4.14
C ARG A 11 -9.49 -1.10 4.11
N ILE A 12 -8.54 -1.92 3.63
CA ILE A 12 -7.23 -1.41 3.20
C ILE A 12 -7.47 -0.58 1.94
N SER A 13 -7.09 0.70 2.00
CA SER A 13 -7.19 1.60 0.85
C SER A 13 -5.85 1.65 0.16
N CYS A 14 -5.82 1.50 -1.16
CA CYS A 14 -4.62 1.61 -1.97
C CYS A 14 -4.82 2.56 -3.15
N LEU A 15 -3.85 3.43 -3.36
CA LEU A 15 -3.74 4.33 -4.49
C LEU A 15 -2.45 4.02 -5.24
N LEU A 16 -2.55 3.69 -6.52
CA LEU A 16 -1.41 3.48 -7.40
C LEU A 16 -1.06 4.78 -8.11
N ASP A 17 0.15 4.83 -8.66
CA ASP A 17 0.67 5.96 -9.42
C ASP A 17 0.65 7.29 -8.64
N TYR A 18 0.83 7.23 -7.32
CA TYR A 18 0.85 8.39 -6.45
C TYR A 18 2.18 9.15 -6.54
N GLY A 19 2.08 10.47 -6.69
CA GLY A 19 3.23 11.37 -6.67
C GLY A 19 4.19 11.20 -7.87
N PRO A 20 5.35 11.86 -7.82
CA PRO A 20 6.32 11.85 -8.93
C PRO A 20 6.97 10.48 -9.15
N HIS A 21 7.12 9.68 -8.09
CA HIS A 21 7.71 8.34 -8.14
C HIS A 21 6.72 7.25 -8.55
N ARG A 22 5.46 7.62 -8.85
CA ARG A 22 4.37 6.68 -9.16
C ARG A 22 4.28 5.57 -8.11
N SER A 23 4.40 5.95 -6.84
CA SER A 23 4.36 5.03 -5.72
C SER A 23 2.97 4.40 -5.62
N VAL A 24 2.92 3.23 -4.99
CA VAL A 24 1.67 2.75 -4.40
C VAL A 24 1.62 3.26 -2.97
N VAL A 25 0.50 3.82 -2.57
CA VAL A 25 0.24 4.21 -1.18
C VAL A 25 -0.92 3.37 -0.69
N CYS A 26 -0.67 2.50 0.28
CA CYS A 26 -1.73 1.78 0.96
C CYS A 26 -1.80 2.19 2.43
N GLY A 27 -2.99 2.23 3.02
CA GLY A 27 -3.17 2.63 4.41
C GLY A 27 -4.53 2.24 5.00
N ARG A 28 -4.81 2.82 6.17
CA ARG A 28 -6.05 2.72 6.96
C ARG A 28 -6.13 1.50 7.88
N ASN A 29 -6.54 0.34 7.38
CA ASN A 29 -6.77 -0.85 8.19
C ASN A 29 -5.70 -1.91 7.94
N ILE A 30 -4.43 -1.54 8.11
CA ILE A 30 -3.31 -2.46 7.93
C ILE A 30 -3.02 -3.15 9.26
N ASP A 31 -3.27 -4.45 9.30
CA ASP A 31 -2.95 -5.33 10.42
C ASP A 31 -1.55 -5.98 10.22
N GLY A 32 -1.07 -6.68 11.25
CA GLY A 32 0.20 -7.41 11.19
C GLY A 32 1.43 -6.51 11.05
N ILE A 33 1.32 -5.23 11.41
CA ILE A 33 2.46 -4.31 11.46
C ILE A 33 3.42 -4.72 12.57
N ALA A 34 4.71 -4.81 12.27
CA ALA A 34 5.73 -5.13 13.26
C ALA A 34 5.80 -4.07 14.37
N ASP A 35 6.02 -4.51 15.61
CA ASP A 35 6.13 -3.63 16.79
C ASP A 35 7.29 -2.62 16.69
N SER A 36 8.27 -2.90 15.83
CA SER A 36 9.37 -1.97 15.53
C SER A 36 8.92 -0.72 14.77
N VAL A 37 7.77 -0.76 14.10
CA VAL A 37 7.18 0.40 13.41
C VAL A 37 6.47 1.26 14.44
N THR A 38 7.18 2.27 14.94
CA THR A 38 6.69 3.22 15.94
C THR A 38 5.87 4.35 15.29
N GLY A 39 5.07 5.04 16.10
CA GLY A 39 4.18 6.13 15.69
C GLY A 39 2.74 5.88 16.12
N THR A 40 1.96 6.94 16.29
CA THR A 40 0.56 6.86 16.76
C THR A 40 -0.46 7.02 15.63
N GLY A 41 -0.02 7.49 14.46
CA GLY A 41 -0.89 7.62 13.30
C GLY A 41 -1.22 6.29 12.64
N CYS A 42 -2.02 6.38 11.57
CA CYS A 42 -2.43 5.19 10.84
C CYS A 42 -1.25 4.53 10.15
N PRO A 43 -1.22 3.18 10.14
CA PRO A 43 -0.22 2.48 9.35
C PRO A 43 -0.46 2.75 7.87
N GLU A 44 0.64 2.98 7.17
CA GLU A 44 0.70 3.12 5.74
C GLU A 44 1.94 2.44 5.17
N VAL A 45 1.92 2.19 3.87
CA VAL A 45 3.08 1.76 3.11
C VAL A 45 3.19 2.61 1.85
N ARG A 46 4.37 3.18 1.63
CA ARG A 46 4.72 3.96 0.43
C ARG A 46 6.23 3.99 0.22
N LYS A 47 6.66 4.40 -0.98
CA LYS A 47 8.04 4.84 -1.18
C LYS A 47 8.27 6.16 -0.41
N PRO A 48 9.47 6.39 0.16
CA PRO A 48 9.82 7.67 0.77
C PRO A 48 9.66 8.81 -0.23
N GLU A 49 9.04 9.93 0.18
CA GLU A 49 8.80 11.06 -0.72
C GLU A 49 10.07 11.78 -1.15
N ASP A 50 11.05 11.91 -0.25
CA ASP A 50 12.37 12.50 -0.52
C ASP A 50 13.41 11.45 -0.96
N GLY A 51 12.96 10.24 -1.29
CA GLY A 51 13.82 9.13 -1.72
C GLY A 51 14.11 9.16 -3.22
N PRO A 52 15.06 8.33 -3.69
CA PRO A 52 15.22 8.09 -5.12
C PRO A 52 13.98 7.38 -5.70
N SER A 53 13.76 7.47 -7.01
CA SER A 53 12.54 6.92 -7.64
C SER A 53 12.44 5.40 -7.55
N ASP A 54 13.57 4.72 -7.39
CA ASP A 54 13.71 3.29 -7.17
C ASP A 54 13.76 2.91 -5.69
N ALA A 55 13.47 3.83 -4.75
CA ALA A 55 13.48 3.50 -3.34
C ALA A 55 12.53 2.34 -3.00
N PRO A 56 12.91 1.47 -2.03
CA PRO A 56 12.04 0.42 -1.53
C PRO A 56 10.82 1.00 -0.83
N TYR A 57 9.77 0.18 -0.73
CA TYR A 57 8.60 0.54 0.06
C TYR A 57 8.94 0.47 1.56
N VAL A 58 8.36 1.38 2.33
CA VAL A 58 8.53 1.43 3.78
C VAL A 58 7.15 1.44 4.42
N ILE A 59 7.00 0.62 5.47
CA ILE A 59 5.82 0.65 6.34
C ILE A 59 6.11 1.62 7.48
N SER A 60 5.22 2.60 7.67
CA SER A 60 5.38 3.64 8.68
C SER A 60 4.02 3.99 9.31
N ARG A 61 4.07 4.75 10.42
CA ARG A 61 2.91 5.35 11.08
C ARG A 61 3.14 6.87 11.20
N PRO A 62 2.99 7.64 10.11
CA PRO A 62 3.21 9.08 10.16
C PRO A 62 2.21 9.75 11.10
N ASP A 63 2.64 10.83 11.76
CA ASP A 63 1.74 11.65 12.56
C ASP A 63 0.66 12.29 11.69
N GLY A 64 -0.61 12.24 12.13
CA GLY A 64 -1.73 12.86 11.45
C GLY A 64 -2.97 11.97 11.33
N ASP A 65 -4.02 12.53 10.73
CA ASP A 65 -5.28 11.84 10.52
C ASP A 65 -5.16 10.76 9.43
N CYS A 66 -5.76 9.61 9.71
CA CYS A 66 -5.83 8.49 8.79
C CYS A 66 -6.49 8.89 7.46
N ALA A 67 -5.75 8.80 6.35
CA ALA A 67 -6.29 9.03 5.03
C ALA A 67 -7.47 8.06 4.76
N SER A 68 -8.67 8.63 4.66
CA SER A 68 -9.89 7.86 4.38
C SER A 68 -10.23 7.95 2.90
N ALA A 69 -9.89 6.91 2.15
CA ALA A 69 -10.36 6.82 0.79
C ALA A 69 -11.79 6.28 0.72
N ARG A 70 -12.60 6.87 -0.17
CA ARG A 70 -13.90 6.36 -0.62
C ARG A 70 -13.75 5.84 -2.05
N PHE A 71 -13.20 4.64 -2.21
CA PHE A 71 -13.15 3.96 -3.51
C PHE A 71 -14.01 2.70 -3.53
N LYS A 72 -14.40 2.27 -4.73
CA LYS A 72 -15.19 1.07 -4.93
C LYS A 72 -14.35 -0.16 -4.54
N PRO A 73 -14.85 -1.06 -3.68
CA PRO A 73 -14.11 -2.25 -3.32
C PRO A 73 -13.81 -3.12 -4.55
N ILE A 74 -12.62 -3.72 -4.60
CA ILE A 74 -12.32 -4.79 -5.55
C ILE A 74 -12.43 -6.14 -4.84
N THR A 75 -12.89 -7.16 -5.56
CA THR A 75 -13.05 -8.50 -5.00
C THR A 75 -11.74 -9.27 -4.95
N VAL A 76 -11.66 -10.26 -4.05
CA VAL A 76 -10.55 -11.22 -3.96
C VAL A 76 -10.25 -11.85 -5.33
N GLY A 77 -8.97 -12.06 -5.62
CA GLY A 77 -8.50 -12.61 -6.89
C GLY A 77 -8.45 -11.59 -8.03
N LYS A 78 -8.79 -10.31 -7.77
CA LYS A 78 -8.60 -9.23 -8.72
C LYS A 78 -7.23 -8.60 -8.53
N LYS A 79 -6.62 -8.27 -9.66
CA LYS A 79 -5.41 -7.45 -9.73
C LYS A 79 -5.72 -6.12 -10.38
N LEU A 80 -4.96 -5.11 -9.99
CA LEU A 80 -5.00 -3.78 -10.55
C LEU A 80 -3.59 -3.42 -11.01
N LYS A 81 -3.48 -2.94 -12.25
CA LYS A 81 -2.20 -2.51 -12.82
C LYS A 81 -2.17 -0.99 -12.88
N GLY A 82 -1.20 -0.38 -12.23
CA GLY A 82 -0.77 0.99 -12.46
C GLY A 82 0.26 1.02 -13.60
N HIS A 83 1.04 2.10 -13.66
CA HIS A 83 2.06 2.26 -14.69
C HIS A 83 3.27 1.36 -14.44
N ASN A 84 3.83 1.42 -13.23
CA ASN A 84 5.02 0.64 -12.84
C ASN A 84 4.68 -0.52 -11.89
N ASN A 85 3.48 -0.49 -11.31
CA ASN A 85 3.12 -1.35 -10.19
C ASN A 85 1.91 -2.22 -10.52
N THR A 86 1.92 -3.44 -10.00
CA THR A 86 0.75 -4.32 -10.00
C THR A 86 0.39 -4.66 -8.57
N CYS A 87 -0.87 -4.44 -8.22
CA CYS A 87 -1.44 -4.81 -6.93
C CYS A 87 -2.45 -5.94 -7.09
N VAL A 88 -2.58 -6.79 -6.08
CA VAL A 88 -3.57 -7.86 -5.99
C VAL A 88 -4.21 -7.88 -4.61
N VAL A 89 -5.50 -8.21 -4.57
CA VAL A 89 -6.20 -8.54 -3.34
C VAL A 89 -6.38 -10.05 -3.29
N GLY A 90 -5.71 -10.69 -2.32
CA GLY A 90 -5.86 -12.10 -2.00
C GLY A 90 -6.97 -12.34 -0.98
N GLY A 91 -7.22 -13.61 -0.67
CA GLY A 91 -8.08 -13.98 0.46
C GLY A 91 -7.43 -13.61 1.79
N ASN A 92 -8.20 -13.66 2.88
CA ASN A 92 -7.72 -13.42 4.25
C ASN A 92 -7.03 -12.06 4.42
N ASN A 93 -7.61 -11.01 3.83
CA ASN A 93 -7.15 -9.62 3.94
C ASN A 93 -5.75 -9.38 3.36
N LEU A 94 -5.30 -10.24 2.45
CA LEU A 94 -4.00 -10.07 1.82
C LEU A 94 -4.07 -9.00 0.73
N VAL A 95 -3.18 -8.02 0.81
CA VAL A 95 -2.91 -7.10 -0.29
C VAL A 95 -1.43 -7.19 -0.61
N ALA A 96 -1.09 -7.43 -1.87
CA ALA A 96 0.30 -7.43 -2.30
C ALA A 96 0.47 -6.52 -3.50
N CYS A 97 1.52 -5.71 -3.50
CA CYS A 97 1.87 -4.85 -4.61
C CYS A 97 3.35 -5.01 -4.96
N ILE A 98 3.66 -5.01 -6.24
CA ILE A 98 5.02 -5.15 -6.76
C ILE A 98 5.29 -4.09 -7.81
N ASP A 99 6.46 -3.45 -7.68
CA ASP A 99 7.15 -2.71 -8.72
C ASP A 99 8.19 -3.67 -9.32
N ALA A 100 7.83 -4.31 -10.43
CA ALA A 100 8.63 -5.39 -11.01
C ALA A 100 9.94 -4.86 -11.63
N ASP A 101 9.95 -3.59 -12.06
CA ASP A 101 11.10 -2.97 -12.70
C ASP A 101 12.24 -2.76 -11.70
N HIS A 102 11.90 -2.34 -10.47
CA HIS A 102 12.86 -2.09 -9.41
C HIS A 102 12.98 -3.23 -8.39
N LYS A 103 12.19 -4.30 -8.53
CA LYS A 103 12.16 -5.47 -7.62
C LYS A 103 11.80 -5.10 -6.18
N HIS A 104 10.97 -4.07 -6.03
CA HIS A 104 10.46 -3.62 -4.75
C HIS A 104 8.97 -3.94 -4.62
N GLY A 105 8.49 -4.04 -3.41
CA GLY A 105 7.09 -4.32 -3.17
C GLY A 105 6.76 -4.45 -1.70
N PHE A 106 5.53 -4.87 -1.45
CA PHE A 106 5.08 -5.13 -0.10
C PHE A 106 3.94 -6.14 -0.11
N VAL A 107 3.76 -6.77 1.04
CA VAL A 107 2.64 -7.63 1.36
C VAL A 107 2.05 -7.15 2.67
N LEU A 108 0.76 -6.85 2.65
CA LEU A 108 -0.04 -6.52 3.82
C LEU A 108 -0.88 -7.74 4.16
N SER A 109 -0.71 -8.27 5.37
CA SER A 109 -1.51 -9.38 5.86
C SER A 109 -1.65 -9.31 7.38
N PRO A 110 -2.79 -9.74 7.95
CA PRO A 110 -2.98 -9.78 9.40
C PRO A 110 -1.95 -10.66 10.12
N SER A 111 -1.41 -11.68 9.46
CA SER A 111 -0.38 -12.57 10.00
C SER A 111 1.03 -11.95 10.04
N GLY A 112 1.21 -10.80 9.39
CA GLY A 112 2.50 -10.16 9.27
C GLY A 112 2.58 -9.37 7.96
N SER A 113 2.84 -8.08 8.06
CA SER A 113 3.00 -7.17 6.94
C SER A 113 4.47 -6.79 6.78
N TRP A 114 4.97 -6.77 5.55
CA TRP A 114 6.36 -6.43 5.26
C TRP A 114 6.50 -5.74 3.90
N ALA A 115 7.61 -5.02 3.74
CA ALA A 115 8.01 -4.36 2.51
C ALA A 115 9.45 -4.72 2.16
N PHE A 116 9.80 -4.62 0.88
CA PHE A 116 11.12 -4.94 0.32
C PHE A 116 11.44 -4.05 -0.88
#